data_AF-A0A2E7NY26-F1
#
_entry.id   AF-A0A2E7NY26-F1
#
_cell.length_a   1.000
_cell.length_b   1.000
_cell.length_c   1.000
_cell.angle_alpha   90.00
_cell.angle_beta   90.00
_cell.angle_gamma   90.00
#
_symmetry.space_group_name_H-M   'P 1'
#
loop_
_entity.id
_entity.type
_entity.pdbx_description
1 polymer ?
#
loop_
_entity_poly.entity_id
_entity_poly.type
_entity_poly.pdbx_seq_one_letter_code
_entity_poly.pdbx_strand_id
1 'polypeptide(L)'
;MIKEGGAPIGASAFGDLFYQNRSGAVFKLDVLEGGVGHIADSIEQFSELMNSKQWQEYHLLSEGVALLKQKGLERSPVQFFGFAPHPALAGKIDWSRVMLLDAIVWHSICAQSLGIR
;
A
#
# COMPACT_ATOMS: atom_id res chain seq x y z
N MET A 1 17.86 2.06 12.48
CA MET A 1 18.59 3.23 11.94
C MET A 1 18.23 3.38 10.46
N ILE A 2 17.36 4.33 10.10
CA ILE A 2 17.09 4.65 8.69
C ILE A 2 18.34 5.37 8.17
N LYS A 3 19.12 4.69 7.33
CA LYS A 3 20.34 5.27 6.75
C LYS A 3 20.09 6.12 5.50
N GLU A 4 18.86 6.21 5.01
CA GLU A 4 18.56 6.97 3.78
C GLU A 4 17.38 7.90 3.99
N GLY A 5 17.65 9.21 3.98
CA GLY A 5 16.61 10.23 3.97
C GLY A 5 15.93 10.23 2.61
N GLY A 6 14.67 9.83 2.56
CA GLY A 6 13.80 9.92 1.39
C GLY A 6 12.58 10.78 1.68
N ALA A 7 12.02 11.41 0.66
CA ALA A 7 10.81 12.20 0.78
C ALA A 7 9.58 11.29 0.60
N PRO A 8 8.61 11.29 1.52
CA PRO A 8 7.37 10.55 1.34
C PRO A 8 6.58 11.16 0.17
N ILE A 9 6.03 10.30 -0.69
CA ILE A 9 5.14 10.72 -1.79
C ILE A 9 3.69 10.54 -1.36
N GLY A 10 3.36 9.35 -0.85
CA GLY A 10 2.00 9.02 -0.46
C GLY A 10 1.82 7.53 -0.18
N ALA A 11 0.57 7.12 -0.02
CA ALA A 11 0.22 5.72 0.25
C ALA A 11 -0.90 5.24 -0.69
N SER A 12 -0.91 3.94 -0.99
CA SER A 12 -2.05 3.29 -1.64
C SER A 12 -3.26 3.26 -0.70
N ALA A 13 -4.44 2.89 -1.21
CA ALA A 13 -5.63 2.74 -0.37
C ALA A 13 -5.53 1.59 0.66
N PHE A 14 -4.53 0.72 0.51
CA PHE A 14 -4.23 -0.41 1.40
C PHE A 14 -2.96 -0.17 2.25
N GLY A 15 -2.38 1.02 2.21
CA GLY A 15 -1.25 1.40 3.07
C GLY A 15 0.15 1.20 2.48
N ASP A 16 0.31 0.66 1.27
CA ASP A 16 1.63 0.60 0.64
C ASP A 16 2.22 2.00 0.49
N LEU A 17 3.44 2.22 0.97
CA LEU A 17 4.05 3.55 1.02
C LEU A 17 4.97 3.76 -0.18
N PHE A 18 4.85 4.92 -0.83
CA PHE A 18 5.74 5.35 -1.89
C PHE A 18 6.63 6.48 -1.40
N TYR A 19 7.92 6.39 -1.69
CA TYR A 19 8.89 7.41 -1.30
C TYR A 19 9.98 7.58 -2.37
N GLN A 20 10.52 8.78 -2.44
CA GLN A 20 11.67 9.10 -3.29
C GLN A 20 12.95 9.04 -2.46
N ASN A 21 13.98 8.35 -2.92
CA ASN A 21 15.30 8.35 -2.28
C ASN A 21 16.13 9.58 -2.71
N ARG A 22 17.38 9.68 -2.21
CA ARG A 22 18.27 10.82 -2.55
C ARG A 22 18.72 10.88 -4.00
N SER A 23 18.69 9.77 -4.73
CA SER A 23 19.02 9.76 -6.15
C SER A 23 17.86 10.24 -7.03
N GLY A 24 16.67 10.46 -6.44
CA GLY A 24 15.46 10.80 -7.17
C GLY A 24 14.61 9.59 -7.59
N ALA A 25 15.11 8.36 -7.34
CA ALA A 25 14.38 7.14 -7.66
C ALA A 25 13.25 6.88 -6.66
N VAL A 26 12.15 6.31 -7.14
CA VAL A 26 10.92 6.04 -6.39
C VAL A 26 10.87 4.56 -6.02
N PHE A 27 10.54 4.31 -4.75
CA PHE A 27 10.41 2.98 -4.18
C PHE A 27 9.03 2.80 -3.54
N LYS A 28 8.57 1.55 -3.49
CA LYS A 28 7.39 1.11 -2.73
C LYS A 28 7.85 0.26 -1.54
N LEU A 29 7.35 0.58 -0.36
CA LEU A 29 7.32 -0.34 0.78
C LEU A 29 5.99 -1.10 0.71
N ASP A 30 6.08 -2.41 0.46
CA ASP A 30 4.93 -3.31 0.52
C ASP A 30 4.64 -3.63 1.99
N VAL A 31 3.52 -3.14 2.51
CA VAL A 31 3.23 -3.31 3.94
C VAL A 31 2.53 -4.63 4.22
N LEU A 32 1.86 -5.21 3.22
CA LEU A 32 1.10 -6.44 3.36
C LEU A 32 2.00 -7.68 3.35
N GLU A 33 2.94 -7.73 2.40
CA GLU A 33 3.86 -8.86 2.24
C GLU A 33 5.26 -8.57 2.80
N GLY A 34 5.58 -7.28 2.98
CA GLY A 34 6.91 -6.83 3.37
C GLY A 34 7.84 -6.68 2.19
N GLY A 35 8.81 -5.77 2.34
CA GLY A 35 9.89 -5.57 1.38
C GLY A 35 9.83 -4.21 0.68
N VAL A 36 10.96 -3.83 0.11
CA VAL A 36 11.14 -2.58 -0.61
C VAL A 36 11.40 -2.90 -2.08
N GLY A 37 10.58 -2.36 -2.96
CA GLY A 37 10.71 -2.53 -4.41
C GLY A 37 11.01 -1.21 -5.10
N HIS A 38 11.91 -1.24 -6.09
CA HIS A 38 12.10 -0.13 -7.02
C HIS A 38 10.87 0.00 -7.93
N ILE A 39 10.39 1.23 -8.16
CA ILE A 39 9.22 1.51 -8.99
C ILE A 39 9.60 2.33 -10.23
N ALA A 40 10.43 3.36 -10.06
CA ALA A 40 10.80 4.27 -11.13
C ALA A 40 12.13 4.97 -10.81
N ASP A 41 12.88 5.34 -11.86
CA ASP A 41 14.15 6.05 -11.75
C ASP A 41 13.97 7.54 -11.40
N SER A 42 12.77 8.10 -11.62
CA SER A 42 12.43 9.49 -11.30
C SER A 42 10.95 9.69 -10.90
N ILE A 43 10.63 10.86 -10.36
CA ILE A 43 9.24 11.21 -10.01
C ILE A 43 8.38 11.43 -11.26
N GLU A 44 8.97 11.90 -12.36
CA GLU A 44 8.30 12.08 -13.65
C GLU A 44 7.88 10.74 -14.22
N GLN A 45 8.80 9.76 -14.26
CA GLN A 45 8.49 8.41 -14.71
C GLN A 45 7.43 7.75 -13.79
N PHE A 46 7.52 7.97 -12.48
CA PHE A 46 6.48 7.51 -11.55
C PHE A 46 5.11 8.12 -11.88
N SER A 47 5.05 9.40 -12.20
CA SER A 47 3.82 10.08 -12.63
C SER A 47 3.23 9.47 -13.91
N GLU A 48 4.08 9.15 -14.90
CA GLU A 48 3.65 8.46 -16.12
C GLU A 48 3.06 7.07 -15.82
N LEU A 49 3.74 6.29 -14.97
CA LEU A 49 3.27 4.97 -14.53
C LEU A 49 1.93 5.06 -13.79
N MET A 50 1.77 6.04 -12.90
CA MET A 50 0.52 6.28 -12.17
C MET A 50 -0.67 6.57 -13.08
N ASN A 51 -0.45 7.00 -14.33
CA ASN A 51 -1.51 7.22 -15.32
C ASN A 51 -1.81 5.99 -16.20
N SER A 52 -1.05 4.90 -16.06
CA SER A 52 -1.31 3.63 -16.74
C SER A 52 -2.35 2.80 -15.99
N LYS A 53 -3.44 2.43 -16.66
CA LYS A 53 -4.50 1.58 -16.09
C LYS A 53 -3.95 0.25 -15.55
N GLN A 54 -3.10 -0.41 -16.34
CA GLN A 54 -2.51 -1.70 -15.95
C GLN A 54 -1.62 -1.55 -14.70
N TRP A 55 -0.88 -0.45 -14.61
CA TRP A 55 -0.04 -0.18 -13.44
C TRP A 55 -0.91 0.10 -12.21
N GLN A 56 -1.97 0.91 -12.33
CA GLN A 56 -2.91 1.17 -11.25
C GLN A 56 -3.59 -0.10 -10.74
N GLU A 57 -3.99 -1.00 -11.64
CA GLU A 57 -4.60 -2.28 -11.25
C GLU A 57 -3.63 -3.14 -10.43
N TYR A 58 -2.38 -3.27 -10.91
CA TYR A 58 -1.38 -4.10 -10.24
C TYR A 58 -0.88 -3.51 -8.91
N HIS A 59 -0.65 -2.20 -8.85
CA HIS A 59 0.00 -1.56 -7.70
C HIS A 59 -0.97 -0.88 -6.72
N LEU A 60 -2.16 -0.47 -7.17
CA LEU A 60 -3.13 0.26 -6.34
C LEU A 60 -4.43 -0.52 -6.11
N LEU A 61 -4.58 -1.68 -6.76
CA LEU A 61 -5.79 -2.52 -6.70
C LEU A 61 -7.05 -1.69 -7.00
N SER A 62 -6.98 -0.86 -8.03
CA SER A 62 -8.00 0.15 -8.36
C SER A 62 -9.41 -0.44 -8.53
N GLU A 63 -9.54 -1.63 -9.14
CA GLU A 63 -10.82 -2.34 -9.24
C GLU A 63 -11.35 -2.80 -7.88
N GLY A 64 -10.47 -3.31 -7.01
CA GLY A 64 -10.82 -3.69 -5.64
C GLY A 64 -11.30 -2.49 -4.83
N VAL A 65 -10.62 -1.34 -4.96
CA VAL A 65 -11.06 -0.07 -4.35
C VAL A 65 -12.44 0.35 -4.86
N ALA A 66 -12.69 0.24 -6.18
CA ALA A 66 -13.98 0.57 -6.76
C ALA A 66 -15.10 -0.33 -6.22
N LEU A 67 -14.86 -1.63 -6.11
CA LEU A 67 -15.82 -2.59 -5.54
C LEU A 67 -16.15 -2.28 -4.08
N LEU A 68 -15.15 -1.92 -3.26
CA LEU A 68 -15.36 -1.57 -1.86
C LEU A 68 -16.20 -0.30 -1.71
N LYS A 69 -15.97 0.71 -2.56
CA LYS A 69 -16.80 1.91 -2.62
C LYS A 69 -18.24 1.60 -3.02
N GLN A 70 -18.45 0.73 -4.02
CA GLN A 70 -19.80 0.28 -4.41
C GLN A 70 -20.54 -0.44 -3.27
N LYS A 71 -19.81 -1.07 -2.34
CA LYS A 71 -20.36 -1.68 -1.12
C LYS A 71 -20.57 -0.68 0.03
N GLY A 72 -20.34 0.62 -0.20
CA GLY A 72 -20.52 1.67 0.80
C GLY A 72 -19.36 1.83 1.77
N LEU A 73 -18.19 1.24 1.51
CA LEU A 73 -16.99 1.48 2.31
C LEU A 73 -16.26 2.72 1.79
N GLU A 74 -16.32 3.81 2.55
CA GLU A 74 -15.60 5.04 2.27
C GLU A 74 -14.61 5.35 3.40
N ARG A 75 -13.32 5.35 3.07
CA ARG A 75 -12.24 5.66 4.02
C ARG A 75 -12.09 7.17 4.20
N SER A 76 -11.80 7.60 5.41
CA SER A 76 -11.26 8.95 5.65
C SER A 76 -9.78 9.04 5.23
N PRO A 77 -9.18 10.25 5.15
CA PRO A 77 -7.76 10.42 4.82
C PRO A 77 -6.78 9.72 5.76
N VAL A 78 -7.21 9.45 7.01
CA VAL A 78 -6.39 8.78 8.04
C VAL A 78 -6.69 7.29 8.16
N GLN A 79 -7.39 6.71 7.17
CA GLN A 79 -7.77 5.31 7.17
C GLN A 79 -7.32 4.59 5.89
N PHE A 80 -7.07 3.30 6.03
CA PHE A 80 -6.85 2.37 4.93
C PHE A 80 -7.91 1.27 4.92
N PHE A 81 -8.05 0.63 3.77
CA PHE A 81 -8.65 -0.68 3.69
C PHE A 81 -7.65 -1.71 4.23
N GLY A 82 -7.98 -2.31 5.36
CA GLY A 82 -7.20 -3.40 5.95
C GLY A 82 -7.97 -4.71 5.93
N PHE A 83 -7.25 -5.82 6.03
CA PHE A 83 -7.82 -7.16 6.14
C PHE A 83 -7.75 -7.62 7.60
N ALA A 84 -8.88 -8.01 8.17
CA ALA A 84 -8.96 -8.50 9.54
C ALA A 84 -9.64 -9.90 9.61
N PRO A 85 -8.90 -10.98 9.90
CA PRO A 85 -7.47 -11.03 10.24
C PRO A 85 -6.57 -10.73 9.04
N HIS A 86 -5.32 -10.36 9.32
CA HIS A 86 -4.29 -10.12 8.32
C HIS A 86 -4.07 -11.38 7.45
N PRO A 87 -3.81 -11.28 6.12
CA PRO A 87 -3.70 -12.44 5.24
C PRO A 87 -2.59 -13.42 5.64
N ALA A 88 -1.48 -12.92 6.20
CA ALA A 88 -0.42 -13.76 6.76
C ALA A 88 -0.90 -14.69 7.89
N LEU A 89 -1.93 -14.28 8.65
CA LEU A 89 -2.55 -15.10 9.70
C LEU A 89 -3.64 -16.02 9.15
N ALA A 90 -4.32 -15.59 8.08
CA ALA A 90 -5.44 -16.34 7.47
C ALA A 90 -5.00 -17.33 6.38
N GLY A 91 -3.76 -17.23 5.89
CA GLY A 91 -3.23 -17.98 4.76
C GLY A 91 -3.80 -17.56 3.39
N LYS A 92 -4.64 -16.52 3.33
CA LYS A 92 -5.26 -16.01 2.10
C LYS A 92 -5.76 -14.57 2.24
N ILE A 93 -5.92 -13.90 1.11
CA ILE A 93 -6.68 -12.65 1.02
C ILE A 93 -8.17 -12.98 0.96
N ASP A 94 -8.97 -12.34 1.82
CA ASP A 94 -10.42 -12.47 1.85
C ASP A 94 -11.07 -11.09 1.77
N TRP A 95 -11.55 -10.74 0.58
CA TRP A 95 -12.20 -9.45 0.31
C TRP A 95 -13.48 -9.21 1.10
N SER A 96 -14.12 -10.26 1.64
CA SER A 96 -15.28 -10.11 2.52
C SER A 96 -14.91 -9.59 3.91
N ARG A 97 -13.62 -9.63 4.27
CA ARG A 97 -13.07 -9.21 5.56
C ARG A 97 -12.31 -7.89 5.51
N VAL A 98 -12.48 -7.14 4.42
CA VAL A 98 -11.95 -5.78 4.33
C VAL A 98 -12.73 -4.87 5.28
N MET A 99 -12.01 -4.07 6.05
CA MET A 99 -12.59 -3.06 6.91
C MET A 99 -11.76 -1.77 6.88
N LEU A 100 -12.37 -0.68 7.33
CA LEU A 100 -11.68 0.60 7.50
C LEU A 100 -10.89 0.55 8.80
N LEU A 101 -9.56 0.73 8.71
CA LEU A 101 -8.67 0.77 9.86
C LEU A 101 -7.94 2.11 9.89
N ASP A 102 -7.71 2.60 11.11
CA ASP A 102 -6.81 3.74 11.33
C ASP A 102 -5.42 3.45 10.73
N ALA A 103 -4.82 4.47 10.14
CA ALA A 103 -3.55 4.37 9.45
C ALA A 103 -2.42 3.81 10.31
N ILE A 104 -2.33 4.24 11.57
CA ILE A 104 -1.29 3.78 12.50
C ILE A 104 -1.57 2.34 12.90
N VAL A 105 -2.83 2.01 13.19
CA VAL A 105 -3.23 0.66 13.58
C VAL A 105 -2.93 -0.35 12.46
N TRP A 106 -3.34 -0.04 11.23
CA TRP A 106 -3.14 -0.95 10.10
C TRP A 106 -1.65 -1.20 9.84
N HIS A 107 -0.85 -0.14 9.75
CA HIS A 107 0.60 -0.29 9.59
C HIS A 107 1.27 -1.03 10.75
N SER A 108 0.78 -0.85 11.99
CA SER A 108 1.29 -1.58 13.15
C SER A 108 0.99 -3.08 13.06
N ILE A 109 -0.19 -3.46 12.58
CA ILE A 109 -0.56 -4.87 12.33
C ILE A 109 0.35 -5.46 11.25
N CYS A 110 0.47 -4.77 10.11
CA CYS A 110 1.31 -5.15 8.99
C CYS A 110 2.77 -5.38 9.42
N ALA A 111 3.37 -4.41 10.12
CA ALA A 111 4.76 -4.47 10.55
C ALA A 111 5.05 -5.64 11.50
N GLN A 112 4.09 -6.02 12.35
CA GLN A 112 4.22 -7.16 13.28
C GLN A 112 3.92 -8.51 12.62
N SER A 113 3.26 -8.51 11.45
CA SER A 113 2.91 -9.73 10.72
C SER A 113 4.02 -10.20 9.79
N LEU A 114 5.06 -9.39 9.58
CA LEU A 114 6.21 -9.72 8.75
C LEU A 114 7.01 -10.88 9.38
N GLY A 115 7.32 -11.90 8.58
CA GLY A 115 8.06 -13.08 9.05
C GLY A 115 7.21 -14.15 9.73
N ILE A 116 5.88 -13.96 9.82
CA ILE A 116 4.95 -15.05 10.11
C ILE A 116 4.76 -15.84 8.82
N ARG A 117 5.70 -16.75 8.54
CA ARG A 117 5.61 -17.77 7.48
C ARG A 117 6.12 -19.09 8.03
#